data_AF-A0A1G9Q9M8-F1
#
_entry.id   AF-A0A1G9Q9M8-F1
#
_cell.length_a   1.000
_cell.length_b   1.000
_cell.length_c   1.000
_cell.angle_alpha   90.00
_cell.angle_beta   90.00
_cell.angle_gamma   90.00
#
_symmetry.space_group_name_H-M   'P 1'
#
loop_
_entity.id
_entity.type
_entity.pdbx_description
1 polymer ?
#
loop_
_entity_poly.entity_id
_entity_poly.type
_entity_poly.pdbx_seq_one_letter_code
_entity_poly.pdbx_strand_id
1 'polypeptide(L)'
;MLDTQLMQEGLALMAFGMGFVFVFLTVLVLSTTVMSLLLRRLVPAPAADAAPRPSAPAAADGNSDELMVVMSAALHRYRQRHRR
;
A
#
# COMPACT_ATOMS: atom_id res chain seq x y z
N MET A 1 5.76 -13.89 -48.16
CA MET A 1 6.00 -14.98 -47.17
C MET A 1 7.05 -14.59 -46.14
N LEU A 2 8.10 -13.82 -46.49
CA LEU A 2 9.07 -13.27 -45.54
C LEU A 2 8.50 -12.13 -44.66
N ASP A 3 7.60 -11.31 -45.19
CA ASP A 3 7.03 -10.17 -44.46
C ASP A 3 6.22 -10.58 -43.23
N THR A 4 5.48 -11.69 -43.32
CA THR A 4 4.73 -12.24 -42.19
C THR A 4 5.64 -12.78 -41.10
N GLN A 5 6.82 -13.32 -41.44
CA GLN A 5 7.80 -13.74 -40.42
C GLN A 5 8.41 -12.55 -39.69
N LEU A 6 8.82 -11.50 -40.41
CA LEU A 6 9.36 -10.28 -39.79
C LEU A 6 8.34 -9.59 -38.88
N MET A 7 7.07 -9.55 -39.29
CA MET A 7 5.99 -9.00 -38.48
C MET A 7 5.78 -9.83 -37.20
N GLN A 8 5.86 -11.16 -37.31
CA GLN A 8 5.73 -12.07 -36.17
C GLN A 8 6.92 -11.99 -35.22
N GLU A 9 8.14 -11.82 -35.73
CA GLU A 9 9.33 -11.54 -34.93
C GLU A 9 9.24 -10.20 -34.21
N GLY A 10 8.78 -9.15 -34.90
CA GLY A 10 8.54 -7.84 -34.28
C GLY A 10 7.51 -7.88 -33.15
N LEU A 11 6.42 -8.63 -33.35
CA LEU A 11 5.42 -8.87 -32.31
C LEU A 11 5.98 -9.67 -31.13
N ALA A 12 6.78 -10.71 -31.41
CA ALA A 12 7.45 -11.50 -30.37
C ALA A 12 8.44 -10.64 -29.56
N LEU A 13 9.23 -9.79 -30.24
CA LEU A 13 10.15 -8.84 -29.62
C LEU A 13 9.41 -7.81 -28.76
N MET A 14 8.28 -7.25 -29.21
CA MET A 14 7.47 -6.35 -28.40
C MET A 14 6.90 -7.06 -27.17
N ALA A 15 6.35 -8.26 -27.33
CA ALA A 15 5.81 -9.04 -26.22
C ALA A 15 6.90 -9.36 -25.19
N PHE A 16 8.09 -9.73 -25.66
CA PHE A 16 9.24 -9.99 -24.80
C PHE A 16 9.73 -8.74 -24.07
N GLY A 17 9.81 -7.60 -24.79
CA GLY A 17 10.18 -6.32 -24.23
C GLY A 17 9.19 -5.84 -23.17
N MET A 18 7.89 -5.88 -23.45
CA MET A 18 6.85 -5.54 -22.48
C MET A 18 6.84 -6.49 -21.28
N GLY A 19 7.02 -7.79 -21.51
CA GLY A 19 7.11 -8.79 -20.45
C GLY A 19 8.30 -8.55 -19.52
N PHE A 20 9.48 -8.27 -20.10
CA PHE A 20 10.68 -7.99 -19.32
C PHE A 20 10.52 -6.71 -18.46
N VAL A 21 9.96 -5.65 -19.05
CA VAL A 21 9.67 -4.41 -18.30
C VAL A 21 8.67 -4.68 -17.17
N PHE A 22 7.61 -5.46 -17.42
CA PHE A 22 6.64 -5.82 -16.39
C PHE A 22 7.28 -6.58 -15.23
N VAL A 23 8.09 -7.60 -15.53
CA VAL A 23 8.82 -8.37 -14.50
C VAL A 23 9.79 -7.46 -13.74
N PHE A 24 10.54 -6.62 -14.44
CA PHE A 24 11.49 -5.70 -13.85
C PHE A 24 10.81 -4.71 -12.89
N LEU A 25 9.70 -4.10 -13.31
CA LEU A 25 8.91 -3.22 -12.46
C LEU A 25 8.31 -3.97 -11.27
N THR A 26 7.82 -5.19 -11.48
CA THR A 26 7.30 -6.05 -10.39
C THR A 26 8.38 -6.30 -9.35
N VAL A 27 9.61 -6.64 -9.77
CA VAL A 27 10.77 -6.82 -8.89
C VAL A 27 11.14 -5.52 -8.17
N LEU A 28 11.15 -4.37 -8.86
CA LEU A 28 11.39 -3.06 -8.24
C LEU A 28 10.34 -2.71 -7.19
N VAL A 29 9.06 -2.93 -7.49
CA VAL A 29 7.96 -2.71 -6.54
C VAL A 29 8.09 -3.64 -5.35
N LEU A 30 8.42 -4.92 -5.56
CA LEU A 30 8.63 -5.87 -4.47
C LEU A 30 9.82 -5.47 -3.60
N SER A 31 10.93 -5.07 -4.21
CA SER A 31 12.13 -4.60 -3.52
C SER A 31 11.86 -3.35 -2.69
N THR A 32 11.18 -2.36 -3.26
CA THR A 32 10.76 -1.15 -2.52
C THR A 32 9.74 -1.45 -1.42
N THR A 33 8.86 -2.44 -1.62
CA THR A 33 7.92 -2.92 -0.59
C THR A 33 8.65 -3.61 0.55
N VAL A 34 9.64 -4.47 0.24
CA VAL A 34 10.51 -5.12 1.23
C VAL A 34 11.29 -4.07 1.99
N MET A 35 11.88 -3.09 1.30
CA MET A 35 12.54 -1.94 1.92
C MET A 35 11.57 -1.20 2.85
N SER A 36 10.35 -0.90 2.40
CA SER A 36 9.32 -0.25 3.23
C SER A 36 8.96 -1.07 4.47
N LEU A 37 8.85 -2.39 4.33
CA LEU A 37 8.54 -3.31 5.43
C LEU A 37 9.68 -3.41 6.43
N LEU A 38 10.92 -3.50 5.94
CA LEU A 38 12.14 -3.51 6.75
C LEU A 38 12.28 -2.18 7.49
N LEU A 39 12.07 -1.05 6.81
CA LEU A 39 12.09 0.26 7.44
C LEU A 39 11.02 0.38 8.54
N ARG A 40 9.78 -0.06 8.30
CA ARG A 40 8.72 -0.08 9.34
C ARG A 40 9.05 -0.97 10.55
N ARG A 41 9.80 -2.05 10.33
CA ARG A 41 10.20 -2.98 11.41
C ARG A 41 11.45 -2.54 12.17
N LEU A 42 12.44 -2.00 11.46
CA LEU A 42 13.76 -1.62 12.02
C LEU A 42 13.73 -0.21 12.61
N VAL A 43 12.92 0.67 12.04
CA VAL A 43 12.57 1.96 12.61
C VAL A 43 11.07 1.91 12.84
N PRO A 44 10.59 1.55 14.05
CA PRO A 44 9.22 1.82 14.43
C PRO A 44 9.03 3.31 14.17
N ALA A 45 8.28 3.64 13.12
CA ALA A 45 7.96 5.03 12.85
C ALA A 45 7.35 5.56 14.16
N PRO A 46 7.91 6.64 14.75
CA PRO A 46 7.08 7.47 15.61
C PRO A 46 5.80 7.67 14.83
N ALA A 47 4.67 7.30 15.44
CA ALA A 47 3.35 7.29 14.83
C ALA A 47 3.29 8.42 13.81
N ALA A 48 2.94 8.12 12.55
CA ALA A 48 2.78 9.16 11.56
C ALA A 48 1.90 10.23 12.20
N ASP A 49 2.52 11.35 12.58
CA ASP A 49 1.80 12.55 12.88
C ASP A 49 0.91 12.73 11.67
N ALA A 50 -0.38 12.84 11.99
CA ALA A 50 -1.46 12.98 11.05
C ALA A 50 -0.99 13.81 9.86
N ALA A 51 -1.33 13.36 8.64
CA ALA A 51 -1.27 14.20 7.45
C ALA A 51 -1.62 15.65 7.83
N PRO A 52 -0.84 16.68 7.45
CA PRO A 52 -1.05 18.03 7.96
C PRO A 52 -2.51 18.45 7.71
N ARG A 53 -3.35 18.33 8.73
CA ARG A 53 -4.69 18.88 8.70
C ARG A 53 -4.47 20.39 8.77
N PRO A 54 -5.10 21.20 7.90
CA PRO A 54 -5.06 22.63 8.10
C PRO A 54 -5.58 22.90 9.51
N SER A 55 -4.77 23.57 10.32
CA SER A 55 -4.99 23.78 11.73
C SER A 55 -6.40 24.28 12.03
N ALA A 56 -7.12 23.57 12.90
CA ALA A 56 -8.23 24.12 13.65
C ALA A 56 -7.96 23.84 15.14
N PRO A 57 -7.89 24.86 16.00
CA PRO A 57 -7.46 24.68 17.38
C PRO A 57 -8.63 24.25 18.26
N ALA A 58 -8.51 23.16 19.03
CA ALA A 58 -9.18 23.01 20.33
C ALA A 58 -8.79 21.73 21.11
N ALA A 59 -8.36 21.96 22.35
CA ALA A 59 -8.54 21.16 23.58
C ALA A 59 -7.93 19.75 23.69
N ALA A 60 -7.03 19.60 24.67
CA ALA A 60 -6.24 18.41 25.00
C ALA A 60 -6.99 17.30 25.78
N ASP A 61 -8.29 17.42 26.02
CA ASP A 61 -9.12 16.37 26.64
C ASP A 61 -9.68 15.35 25.62
N GLY A 62 -9.56 15.66 24.32
CA GLY A 62 -10.18 14.86 23.24
C GLY A 62 -9.47 13.55 22.94
N ASN A 63 -8.16 13.42 23.22
CA ASN A 63 -7.38 12.27 22.74
C ASN A 63 -7.73 10.96 23.48
N SER A 64 -7.96 11.02 24.80
CA SER A 64 -8.38 9.85 25.58
C SER A 64 -9.81 9.40 25.28
N ASP A 65 -10.70 10.37 25.03
CA ASP A 65 -12.09 10.10 24.69
C ASP A 65 -12.20 9.56 23.25
N GLU A 66 -11.43 10.12 22.32
CA GLU A 66 -11.31 9.64 20.94
C GLU A 66 -10.81 8.18 20.89
N LEU A 67 -9.78 7.83 21.67
CA LEU A 67 -9.29 6.46 21.73
C LEU A 67 -10.32 5.49 22.35
N MET A 68 -11.08 5.94 23.36
CA MET A 68 -12.16 5.16 23.97
C MET A 68 -13.31 4.91 22.97
N VAL A 69 -13.68 5.93 22.19
CA VAL A 69 -14.69 5.86 21.14
C VAL A 69 -14.25 4.91 20.03
N VAL A 70 -13.00 4.99 19.59
CA VAL A 70 -12.47 4.10 18.55
C VAL A 70 -12.40 2.64 19.04
N MET A 71 -11.94 2.41 20.28
CA MET A 71 -11.90 1.05 20.85
C MET A 71 -13.29 0.46 21.08
N SER A 72 -14.23 1.24 21.61
CA SER A 72 -15.61 0.78 21.82
C SER A 72 -16.31 0.47 20.50
N ALA A 73 -16.13 1.29 19.46
CA ALA A 73 -16.64 1.04 18.12
C ALA A 73 -16.02 -0.23 17.50
N ALA A 74 -14.72 -0.44 17.67
CA ALA A 74 -14.03 -1.65 17.21
C ALA A 74 -14.55 -2.92 17.94
N LEU A 75 -14.70 -2.86 19.26
CA LEU A 75 -15.25 -3.94 20.08
C LEU A 75 -16.72 -4.24 19.76
N HIS A 76 -17.54 -3.21 19.55
CA HIS A 76 -18.94 -3.36 19.18
C HIS A 76 -19.09 -4.05 17.83
N ARG A 77 -18.29 -3.63 16.84
CA ARG A 77 -18.26 -4.23 15.51
C ARG A 77 -17.77 -5.68 15.53
N TYR A 78 -16.76 -5.99 16.33
CA TYR A 78 -16.28 -7.36 16.51
C TYR A 78 -17.37 -8.25 17.12
N ARG A 79 -18.04 -7.79 18.18
CA ARG A 79 -19.13 -8.53 18.84
C ARG A 79 -20.35 -8.74 17.94
N GLN A 80 -20.73 -7.74 17.14
CA GLN A 80 -21.81 -7.88 16.16
C GLN A 80 -21.45 -8.88 15.07
N ARG A 81 -20.21 -8.86 14.57
CA ARG A 81 -19.74 -9.76 13.51
C ARG A 81 -19.49 -11.19 13.99
N HIS A 82 -19.22 -11.40 15.27
CA HIS A 82 -19.01 -12.74 15.84
C HIS A 82 -20.27 -13.39 16.44
N ARG A 83 -21.42 -12.70 16.46
CA ARG A 83 -22.64 -13.22 17.11
C ARG A 83 -23.68 -13.83 16.16
N ARG A 84 -23.59 -13.70 14.83
CA ARG A 84 -24.44 -14.44 13.87
C ARG A 84 -23.76 -14.63 12.53
#